data_AF-A0A661BC84-F1
#
_entry.id   AF-A0A661BC84-F1
#
_cell.length_a   1.000
_cell.length_b   1.000
_cell.length_c   1.000
_cell.angle_alpha   90.00
_cell.angle_beta   90.00
_cell.angle_gamma   90.00
#
_symmetry.space_group_name_H-M   'P 1'
#
loop_
_entity.id
_entity.type
_entity.pdbx_description
1 polymer ?
#
loop_
_entity_poly.entity_id
_entity_poly.type
_entity_poly.pdbx_seq_one_letter_code
_entity_poly.pdbx_strand_id
1 'polypeptide(L)'
;MKLVPKSQPVFVACNSKDPGVFVRKACETGCISCFLCQKNCPNQAIKVVNNLAEIDYDKCDACGICIMVCPTKVILNKFPDVMKANKGLPAAVPTNPDETKALLDEIKKKQAEAKKTSKKPSEKKGNN
;
A
#
# COMPACT_ATOMS: atom_id res chain seq x y z
N MET A 1 8.38 18.26 12.97
CA MET A 1 7.42 17.15 12.94
C MET A 1 6.17 17.64 12.22
N LYS A 2 5.78 17.00 11.10
CA LYS A 2 4.60 17.39 10.32
C LYS A 2 3.42 16.52 10.75
N LEU A 3 2.25 17.13 10.93
CA LEU A 3 1.05 16.39 11.33
C LEU A 3 0.60 15.47 10.18
N VAL A 4 0.16 14.27 10.53
CA VAL A 4 -0.42 13.30 9.59
C VAL A 4 -1.94 13.45 9.65
N PRO A 5 -2.64 13.64 8.50
CA PRO A 5 -4.09 13.67 8.47
C PRO A 5 -4.71 12.41 9.07
N LYS A 6 -5.88 12.55 9.70
CA LYS A 6 -6.58 11.42 10.32
C LYS A 6 -6.94 10.33 9.30
N SER A 7 -7.34 10.75 8.10
CA SER A 7 -7.72 9.89 6.98
C SER A 7 -6.55 9.11 6.37
N GLN A 8 -5.30 9.60 6.48
CA GLN A 8 -4.19 8.94 5.83
C GLN A 8 -3.69 7.72 6.65
N PRO A 9 -3.68 6.52 6.05
CA PRO A 9 -3.18 5.32 6.72
C PRO A 9 -1.65 5.18 6.64
N VAL A 10 -1.02 5.68 5.57
CA VAL A 10 0.43 5.59 5.33
C VAL A 10 1.16 6.79 5.93
N PHE A 11 2.23 6.55 6.70
CA PHE A 11 3.04 7.61 7.31
C PHE A 11 4.51 7.19 7.46
N VAL A 12 5.40 8.18 7.62
CA VAL A 12 6.82 7.96 7.91
C VAL A 12 7.03 8.04 9.42
N ALA A 13 7.54 6.97 10.03
CA ALA A 13 7.72 6.90 11.49
C ALA A 13 8.98 7.65 11.99
N CYS A 14 9.95 7.88 11.11
CA CYS A 14 11.17 8.61 11.45
C CYS A 14 10.96 10.14 11.38
N ASN A 15 11.66 10.85 12.26
CA ASN A 15 11.69 12.32 12.29
C ASN A 15 13.13 12.89 12.41
N SER A 16 14.17 12.04 12.40
CA SER A 16 15.56 12.52 12.34
C SER A 16 15.85 13.11 10.96
N LYS A 17 16.66 14.18 10.96
CA LYS A 17 17.18 14.87 9.77
C LYS A 17 18.68 14.65 9.58
N ASP A 18 19.26 13.79 10.40
CA ASP A 18 20.67 13.46 10.32
C ASP A 18 20.96 12.62 9.06
N PRO A 19 22.18 12.66 8.52
CA PRO A 19 22.56 11.77 7.43
C PRO A 19 22.31 10.30 7.79
N GLY A 20 21.86 9.50 6.83
CA GLY A 20 21.44 8.12 7.04
C GLY A 20 22.47 7.22 7.75
N VAL A 21 23.76 7.51 7.59
CA VAL A 21 24.86 6.82 8.29
C VAL A 21 24.79 7.02 9.80
N PHE A 22 24.46 8.23 10.27
CA PHE A 22 24.30 8.51 11.69
C PHE A 22 22.98 7.95 12.21
N VAL A 23 21.90 8.08 11.43
CA VAL A 23 20.61 7.50 11.79
C VAL A 23 20.72 5.99 11.98
N ARG A 24 21.38 5.25 11.09
CA ARG A 24 21.49 3.78 11.19
C ARG A 24 22.31 3.31 12.41
N LYS A 25 23.22 4.14 12.91
CA LYS A 25 23.98 3.87 14.15
C LYS A 25 23.11 4.04 15.40
N ALA A 26 22.18 4.99 15.39
CA ALA A 26 21.33 5.31 16.53
C ALA A 26 19.97 4.58 16.52
N CYS A 27 19.42 4.30 15.33
CA CYS A 27 18.10 3.74 15.12
C CYS A 27 18.12 2.72 13.99
N GLU A 28 17.78 1.48 14.31
CA GLU A 28 17.81 0.39 13.33
C GLU A 28 16.77 0.55 12.21
N THR A 29 15.60 1.09 12.54
CA THR A 29 14.47 1.26 11.63
C THR A 29 14.39 2.68 11.05
N GLY A 30 15.43 3.50 11.21
CA GLY A 30 15.40 4.91 10.78
C GLY A 30 15.37 5.10 9.26
N CYS A 31 15.00 6.30 8.82
CA CYS A 31 15.11 6.66 7.41
C CYS A 31 16.59 6.87 7.05
N ILE A 32 17.06 6.22 5.99
CA ILE A 32 18.45 6.33 5.51
C ILE A 32 18.58 7.13 4.21
N SER A 33 17.51 7.79 3.76
CA SER A 33 17.50 8.59 2.53
C SER A 33 18.01 7.87 1.28
N CYS A 34 17.59 6.63 1.08
CA CYS A 34 17.97 5.83 -0.09
C CYS A 34 17.15 6.15 -1.36
N PHE A 35 16.16 7.06 -1.27
CA PHE A 35 15.28 7.49 -2.37
C PHE A 35 14.42 6.40 -3.02
N LEU A 36 14.44 5.14 -2.56
CA LEU A 36 13.64 4.05 -3.14
C LEU A 36 12.13 4.34 -3.08
N CYS A 37 11.63 4.86 -1.96
CA CYS A 37 10.22 5.22 -1.81
C CYS A 37 9.80 6.36 -2.75
N GLN A 38 10.67 7.34 -2.97
CA GLN A 38 10.44 8.44 -3.91
C GLN A 38 10.41 7.94 -5.36
N LYS A 39 11.38 7.09 -5.74
CA LYS A 39 11.50 6.57 -7.12
C LYS A 39 10.35 5.64 -7.52
N ASN A 40 9.83 4.84 -6.57
CA ASN A 40 8.78 3.87 -6.84
C ASN A 40 7.36 4.39 -6.55
N CYS A 41 7.21 5.67 -6.17
CA CYS A 41 5.88 6.24 -5.94
C CYS A 41 5.24 6.60 -7.30
N PRO A 42 4.14 5.94 -7.72
CA PRO A 42 3.52 6.19 -9.01
C PRO A 42 2.94 7.62 -9.11
N ASN A 43 2.45 8.15 -7.98
CA ASN A 43 1.84 9.48 -7.92
C ASN A 43 2.85 10.59 -7.54
N GLN A 44 4.14 10.24 -7.42
CA GLN A 44 5.20 11.18 -7.02
C GLN A 44 4.88 11.92 -5.71
N ALA A 45 4.14 11.25 -4.81
CA ALA A 45 3.69 11.80 -3.54
C ALA A 45 4.78 11.80 -2.44
N ILE A 46 5.96 11.24 -2.72
CA ILE A 46 7.04 11.15 -1.73
C ILE A 46 8.24 11.95 -2.21
N LYS A 47 8.77 12.81 -1.33
CA LYS A 47 10.02 13.54 -1.54
C LYS A 47 10.94 13.32 -0.36
N VAL A 48 12.21 13.08 -0.62
CA VAL A 48 13.24 13.04 0.43
C VAL A 48 13.83 14.44 0.57
N VAL A 49 13.62 15.07 1.72
CA VAL A 49 14.08 16.42 2.04
C VAL A 49 14.80 16.38 3.38
N ASN A 50 15.97 17.03 3.50
CA ASN A 50 16.76 17.06 4.74
C ASN A 50 17.01 15.66 5.33
N ASN A 51 17.44 14.72 4.49
CA ASN A 51 17.69 13.33 4.86
C ASN A 51 16.48 12.56 5.42
N LEU A 52 15.26 13.03 5.18
CA LEU A 52 14.04 12.38 5.63
C LEU A 52 13.00 12.28 4.50
N ALA A 53 12.32 11.13 4.41
CA ALA A 53 11.19 10.99 3.51
C ALA A 53 9.98 11.78 4.05
N GLU A 54 9.41 12.63 3.20
CA GLU A 54 8.18 13.35 3.45
C GLU A 54 7.11 12.91 2.45
N ILE A 55 5.88 12.72 2.94
CA ILE A 55 4.72 12.35 2.12
C ILE A 55 3.85 13.59 1.92
N ASP A 56 3.54 13.87 0.66
CA ASP A 56 2.49 14.78 0.23
C ASP A 56 1.16 14.01 0.26
N TYR A 57 0.36 14.30 1.27
CA TYR A 57 -0.89 13.58 1.51
C TYR A 57 -1.98 13.92 0.49
N ASP A 58 -1.87 15.05 -0.21
CA ASP A 58 -2.84 15.43 -1.24
C ASP A 58 -2.69 14.58 -2.50
N LYS A 59 -1.51 13.97 -2.70
CA LYS A 59 -1.19 13.10 -3.84
C LYS A 59 -1.13 11.61 -3.48
N CYS A 60 -1.11 11.29 -2.19
CA CYS A 60 -0.90 9.93 -1.72
C CYS A 60 -2.23 9.17 -1.68
N ASP A 61 -2.44 8.29 -2.65
CA ASP A 61 -3.56 7.35 -2.73
C ASP A 61 -3.44 6.13 -1.80
N ALA A 62 -2.46 6.13 -0.90
CA ALA A 62 -2.16 5.01 0.00
C ALA A 62 -1.91 3.65 -0.71
N CYS A 63 -1.34 3.66 -1.92
CA CYS A 63 -1.04 2.44 -2.69
C CYS A 63 -0.12 1.42 -2.01
N GLY A 64 0.67 1.82 -1.01
CA GLY A 64 1.48 0.92 -0.20
C GLY A 64 2.82 0.49 -0.81
N ILE A 65 3.12 0.86 -2.05
CA ILE A 65 4.39 0.51 -2.72
C ILE A 65 5.60 1.00 -1.91
N CYS A 66 5.51 2.21 -1.36
CA CYS A 66 6.56 2.79 -0.53
C CYS A 66 6.89 1.97 0.73
N ILE A 67 5.92 1.27 1.30
CA ILE A 67 6.10 0.39 2.46
C ILE A 67 6.86 -0.87 2.04
N MET A 68 6.51 -1.44 0.88
CA MET A 68 7.13 -2.67 0.37
C MET A 68 8.60 -2.46 -0.03
N VAL A 69 8.92 -1.34 -0.68
CA VAL A 69 10.28 -1.06 -1.18
C VAL A 69 11.21 -0.48 -0.11
N CYS A 70 10.69 -0.10 1.06
CA CYS A 70 11.51 0.53 2.10
C CYS A 70 12.37 -0.52 2.83
N PRO A 71 13.71 -0.51 2.68
CA PRO A 71 14.57 -1.54 3.28
C PRO A 71 14.59 -1.45 4.81
N THR A 72 14.38 -0.26 5.38
CA THR A 72 14.36 -0.05 6.83
C THR A 72 12.97 -0.20 7.43
N LYS A 73 11.93 -0.42 6.61
CA LYS A 73 10.53 -0.56 7.03
C LYS A 73 10.03 0.61 7.90
N VAL A 74 10.58 1.82 7.67
CA VAL A 74 10.24 3.03 8.43
C VAL A 74 8.92 3.67 8.01
N ILE A 75 8.44 3.32 6.81
CA ILE A 75 7.15 3.75 6.30
C ILE A 75 6.13 2.71 6.72
N LEU A 76 5.14 3.13 7.50
CA LEU A 76 4.17 2.25 8.14
C LEU A 76 2.76 2.56 7.67
N ASN A 77 1.88 1.58 7.87
CA ASN A 77 0.44 1.73 7.74
C ASN A 77 -0.20 1.61 9.14
N LYS A 78 -1.14 2.49 9.47
CA LYS A 78 -1.97 2.43 10.69
C LYS A 78 -2.78 1.12 10.80
N PHE A 79 -3.04 0.44 9.68
CA PHE A 79 -3.82 -0.79 9.58
C PHE A 79 -2.99 -1.93 8.95
N PRO A 80 -2.02 -2.51 9.69
CA PRO A 80 -1.11 -3.52 9.14
C PRO A 80 -1.81 -4.83 8.73
N ASP A 81 -2.92 -5.19 9.38
CA ASP A 81 -3.63 -6.44 9.11
C ASP A 81 -4.30 -6.45 7.73
N VAL A 82 -4.73 -5.27 7.27
CA VAL A 82 -5.32 -5.06 5.94
C VAL A 82 -4.29 -5.26 4.82
N MET A 83 -3.02 -4.89 5.06
CA MET A 83 -1.93 -5.10 4.10
C MET A 83 -1.54 -6.58 3.96
N LYS A 84 -1.55 -7.34 5.08
CA LYS A 84 -1.23 -8.78 5.07
C LYS A 84 -2.27 -9.59 4.29
N ALA A 85 -3.54 -9.23 4.42
CA ALA A 85 -4.64 -9.91 3.74
C ALA A 85 -4.61 -9.72 2.21
N ASN A 86 -4.11 -8.59 1.70
CA ASN A 86 -4.24 -8.20 0.29
C ASN A 86 -2.94 -8.25 -0.52
N LYS A 87 -1.89 -8.95 -0.05
CA LYS A 87 -0.61 -9.14 -0.77
C LYS A 87 -0.02 -7.84 -1.39
N GLY A 88 -0.12 -6.72 -0.67
CA GLY A 88 0.61 -5.49 -1.01
C GLY A 88 0.07 -4.63 -2.16
N LEU A 89 -1.16 -4.85 -2.65
CA LEU A 89 -1.79 -3.96 -3.66
C LEU A 89 -2.71 -2.90 -3.03
N PRO A 90 -2.93 -1.75 -3.71
CA PRO A 90 -3.73 -0.64 -3.23
C PRO A 90 -5.14 -1.08 -2.91
N ALA A 91 -5.58 -0.71 -1.72
CA ALA A 91 -6.96 -0.40 -1.52
C ALA A 91 -7.32 0.80 -2.42
N ALA A 92 -7.69 0.56 -3.69
CA ALA A 92 -8.76 1.33 -4.32
C ALA A 92 -10.09 1.01 -3.60
N VAL A 93 -10.07 1.02 -2.26
CA VAL A 93 -11.24 0.89 -1.43
C VAL A 93 -11.78 2.31 -1.36
N PRO A 94 -12.99 2.53 -1.85
CA PRO A 94 -13.65 3.82 -1.72
C PRO A 94 -13.58 4.29 -0.27
N THR A 95 -13.13 5.52 -0.05
CA THR A 95 -12.97 6.07 1.30
C THR A 95 -14.32 6.30 2.01
N ASN A 96 -15.44 6.07 1.30
CA ASN A 96 -16.78 6.03 1.85
C ASN A 96 -17.34 4.58 1.86
N PRO A 97 -17.88 4.10 3.00
CA PRO A 97 -18.64 2.83 3.09
C PRO A 97 -19.74 2.68 2.02
N ASP A 98 -20.40 3.77 1.62
CA ASP A 98 -21.49 3.75 0.65
C ASP A 98 -21.00 3.43 -0.76
N GLU A 99 -19.86 3.98 -1.15
CA GLU A 99 -19.20 3.70 -2.44
C GLU A 99 -18.63 2.28 -2.48
N THR A 100 -18.15 1.78 -1.32
CA THR A 100 -17.71 0.39 -1.18
C THR A 100 -18.86 -0.58 -1.40
N LYS A 101 -20.04 -0.29 -0.86
CA LYS A 101 -21.24 -1.09 -1.06
C LYS A 101 -21.70 -1.06 -2.53
N ALA A 102 -21.69 0.11 -3.16
CA ALA A 102 -22.03 0.25 -4.58
C ALA A 102 -21.10 -0.58 -5.49
N LEU A 103 -19.79 -0.48 -5.28
CA LEU A 103 -18.79 -1.24 -6.04
C LEU A 103 -18.92 -2.76 -5.82
N LEU A 104 -19.16 -3.20 -4.57
CA LEU A 104 -19.40 -4.61 -4.26
C LEU A 104 -20.69 -5.12 -4.89
N ASP A 105 -21.75 -4.32 -4.94
CA ASP A 105 -23.02 -4.71 -5.54
C ASP A 105 -22.94 -4.75 -7.08
N GLU A 106 -22.15 -3.89 -7.72
CA GLU A 106 -21.82 -3.98 -9.14
C GLU A 106 -21.00 -5.23 -9.48
N ILE A 107 -19.99 -5.56 -8.67
CA ILE A 107 -19.18 -6.77 -8.84
C ILE A 107 -20.05 -8.03 -8.69
N LYS A 108 -20.95 -8.08 -7.70
CA LYS A 108 -21.90 -9.18 -7.50
C LYS A 108 -22.84 -9.36 -8.70
N LYS A 109 -23.36 -8.26 -9.27
CA LYS A 109 -24.22 -8.30 -10.47
C LYS A 109 -23.46 -8.90 -11.67
N LYS A 110 -22.22 -8.45 -11.91
CA LYS A 110 -21.38 -8.99 -13.01
C LYS A 110 -21.00 -10.47 -12.81
N GLN A 111 -20.82 -10.92 -11.57
CA GLN A 111 -20.52 -12.33 -11.25
C GLN A 111 -21.74 -13.26 -11.40
N ALA A 112 -22.96 -12.75 -11.22
CA ALA A 112 -24.19 -13.51 -11.41
C ALA A 112 -24.44 -13.85 -12.90
N GLU A 113 -24.02 -12.98 -13.82
CA GLU A 113 -24.16 -13.17 -15.26
C GLU A 113 -23.13 -14.18 -15.82
N ALA A 114 -21.91 -14.19 -15.28
CA ALA A 114 -20.84 -15.10 -15.71
C ALA A 114 -21.09 -16.60 -15.38
N LYS A 115 -22.02 -16.91 -14.47
CA LYS A 115 -22.31 -18.30 -14.06
C LYS A 115 -23.21 -19.09 -15.03
N LYS A 116 -23.74 -18.48 -16.11
CA LYS A 116 -24.65 -19.16 -17.06
C LYS A 116 -23.98 -19.92 -18.22
N THR A 117 -22.67 -19.79 -18.43
CA THR A 117 -21.95 -20.39 -19.58
C THR A 117 -20.93 -21.49 -19.21
N SER A 118 -21.21 -22.30 -18.18
CA SER A 118 -20.43 -23.53 -17.94
C SER A 118 -21.25 -24.64 -17.30
N LYS A 119 -22.06 -25.33 -18.13
CA LYS A 119 -22.56 -26.69 -17.84
C LYS A 119 -21.90 -27.67 -18.84
N LYS A 120 -20.89 -28.39 -18.31
CA LYS A 120 -20.20 -29.68 -18.62
C LYS A 120 -20.61 -30.49 -19.89
N PRO A 121 -19.74 -31.37 -20.46
CA PRO A 121 -19.41 -32.67 -19.81
C PRO A 121 -17.97 -33.22 -20.05
N SER A 122 -17.33 -33.83 -19.03
CA SER A 122 -17.04 -35.29 -18.86
C SER A 122 -15.61 -35.70 -19.26
N GLU A 123 -14.71 -36.02 -18.31
CA GLU A 123 -14.41 -37.38 -17.82
C GLU A 123 -13.88 -38.36 -18.88
N LYS A 124 -12.61 -38.78 -18.75
CA LYS A 124 -12.21 -40.19 -18.89
C LYS A 124 -10.92 -40.46 -18.11
N LYS A 125 -11.05 -41.40 -17.17
CA LYS A 125 -9.99 -42.17 -16.52
C LYS A 125 -9.06 -42.83 -17.57
N GLY A 126 -7.82 -43.02 -17.18
CA GLY A 126 -6.90 -43.98 -17.81
C GLY A 126 -5.80 -44.35 -16.83
N ASN A 127 -5.98 -45.47 -16.13
CA ASN A 127 -4.90 -46.23 -15.51
C ASN A 127 -3.89 -46.63 -16.59
N ASN A 128 -2.62 -46.71 -16.20
CA ASN A 128 -1.78 -47.87 -16.43
C ASN A 128 -0.86 -48.05 -15.22
#